data_AF-A0A420BGU0-F1
#
_entry.id   AF-A0A420BGU0-F1
#
_cell.length_a   1.000
_cell.length_b   1.000
_cell.length_c   1.000
_cell.angle_alpha   90.00
_cell.angle_beta   90.00
_cell.angle_gamma   90.00
#
_symmetry.space_group_name_H-M   'P 1'
#
loop_
_entity.id
_entity.type
_entity.pdbx_description
1 polymer ?
#
loop_
_entity_poly.entity_id
_entity_poly.type
_entity_poly.pdbx_seq_one_letter_code
_entity_poly.pdbx_strand_id
1 'polypeptide(L)'
;MKSLQEYIDLFKQIYPELPEDKIVAKATDKSDQISKMKEGDNVVLLEYFGGLITESETLYIEELLNNGNLELNKFDKSGIPYASIQDFTLQMSLYLQDPIIQNLVLSVSGGAIWEALKLSSVFIWNTVKERHWNSKEKQEKHTINFGFKYSTKNGDKIDINLNGDLSPEQLNKALDVLPTLISESNNVNHPMNSGFYYFDKDQNKWIGIDVIEEIKKRHYKKKK
;
A
#
# COMPACT_ATOMS: atom_id res chain seq x y z
N MET A 1 2.96 -17.85 -10.95
CA MET A 1 3.65 -17.72 -9.65
C MET A 1 5.09 -18.20 -9.81
N LYS A 2 6.05 -17.57 -9.13
CA LYS A 2 7.43 -18.09 -9.05
C LYS A 2 7.45 -19.36 -8.20
N SER A 3 8.19 -20.37 -8.64
CA SER A 3 8.55 -21.57 -7.88
C SER A 3 9.48 -21.23 -6.71
N LEU A 4 9.59 -22.15 -5.75
CA LEU A 4 10.54 -22.03 -4.64
C LEU A 4 11.97 -21.80 -5.15
N GLN A 5 12.38 -22.51 -6.20
CA GLN A 5 13.72 -22.36 -6.79
C GLN A 5 13.95 -20.95 -7.34
N GLU A 6 12.96 -20.36 -8.02
CA GLU A 6 13.05 -18.98 -8.50
C GLU A 6 13.14 -17.95 -7.36
N TYR A 7 12.56 -18.23 -6.18
CA TYR A 7 12.76 -17.39 -4.99
C TYR A 7 14.15 -17.56 -4.37
N ILE A 8 14.67 -18.79 -4.33
CA ILE A 8 16.04 -19.07 -3.87
C ILE A 8 17.03 -18.31 -4.75
N ASP A 9 16.92 -18.43 -6.07
CA ASP A 9 17.82 -17.80 -7.03
C ASP A 9 17.77 -16.27 -6.92
N LEU A 10 16.55 -15.71 -6.77
CA LEU A 10 16.36 -14.28 -6.54
C LEU A 10 17.04 -13.81 -5.24
N PHE A 11 16.87 -14.53 -4.13
CA PHE A 11 17.48 -14.14 -2.86
C PHE A 11 18.99 -14.35 -2.82
N LYS A 12 19.55 -15.32 -3.56
CA LYS A 12 21.01 -15.44 -3.79
C LYS A 12 21.56 -14.22 -4.52
N GLN A 13 20.83 -13.67 -5.49
CA GLN A 13 21.24 -12.46 -6.21
C GLN A 13 21.17 -11.20 -5.33
N ILE A 14 20.15 -11.09 -4.48
CA ILE A 14 19.92 -9.90 -3.65
C ILE A 14 20.82 -9.88 -2.42
N TYR A 15 21.08 -11.06 -1.83
CA TYR A 15 21.82 -11.21 -0.58
C TYR A 15 22.95 -12.25 -0.73
N PRO A 16 23.95 -12.00 -1.60
CA PRO A 16 25.01 -12.97 -1.87
C PRO A 16 25.86 -13.32 -0.63
N GLU A 17 25.82 -12.49 0.41
CA GLU A 17 26.52 -12.70 1.68
C GLU A 17 25.70 -13.47 2.74
N LEU A 18 24.42 -13.75 2.49
CA LEU A 18 23.62 -14.56 3.42
C LEU A 18 23.99 -16.05 3.30
N PRO A 19 24.10 -16.78 4.44
CA PRO A 19 24.23 -18.23 4.42
C PRO A 19 23.09 -18.91 3.66
N GLU A 20 23.40 -20.00 2.95
CA GLU A 20 22.43 -20.69 2.08
C GLU A 20 21.19 -21.18 2.84
N ASP A 21 21.35 -21.66 4.07
CA ASP A 21 20.23 -22.08 4.93
C ASP A 21 19.27 -20.92 5.22
N LYS A 22 19.78 -19.70 5.41
CA LYS A 22 18.96 -18.49 5.61
C LYS A 22 18.25 -18.06 4.33
N ILE A 23 18.90 -18.20 3.19
CA ILE A 23 18.29 -17.93 1.88
C ILE A 23 17.14 -18.90 1.63
N VAL A 24 17.36 -20.19 1.85
CA VAL A 24 16.34 -21.23 1.66
C VAL A 24 15.17 -21.01 2.61
N ALA A 25 15.41 -20.77 3.91
CA ALA A 25 14.36 -20.48 4.87
C ALA A 25 13.49 -19.29 4.42
N LYS A 26 14.15 -18.20 4.00
CA LYS A 26 13.46 -16.98 3.54
C LYS A 26 12.67 -17.20 2.24
N ALA A 27 13.19 -18.03 1.33
CA ALA A 27 12.49 -18.41 0.10
C ALA A 27 11.27 -19.29 0.38
N THR A 28 11.40 -20.25 1.29
CA THR A 28 10.30 -21.14 1.74
C THR A 28 9.20 -20.33 2.41
N ASP A 29 9.53 -19.48 3.39
CA ASP A 29 8.56 -18.61 4.05
C ASP A 29 7.78 -17.77 3.03
N LYS A 30 8.48 -17.30 1.97
CA LYS A 30 7.84 -16.48 0.94
C LYS A 30 6.93 -17.29 0.01
N SER A 31 7.40 -18.46 -0.40
CA SER A 31 6.61 -19.39 -1.22
C SER A 31 5.34 -19.81 -0.46
N ASP A 32 5.46 -20.07 0.83
CA ASP A 32 4.35 -20.47 1.71
C ASP A 32 3.36 -19.33 1.96
N GLN A 33 3.82 -18.09 2.09
CA GLN A 33 2.92 -16.94 2.17
C GLN A 33 2.07 -16.81 0.91
N ILE A 34 2.68 -16.98 -0.26
CA ILE A 34 1.99 -16.84 -1.55
C ILE A 34 1.03 -18.00 -1.80
N SER A 35 1.40 -19.23 -1.43
CA SER A 35 0.52 -20.39 -1.60
C SER A 35 -0.72 -20.35 -0.69
N LYS A 36 -0.65 -19.61 0.42
CA LYS A 36 -1.77 -19.39 1.36
C LYS A 36 -2.61 -18.17 1.04
N MET A 37 -2.29 -17.44 -0.03
CA MET A 37 -3.08 -16.29 -0.44
C MET A 37 -4.47 -16.71 -0.88
N LYS A 38 -5.49 -16.07 -0.30
CA LYS A 38 -6.85 -16.16 -0.80
C LYS A 38 -6.92 -15.54 -2.22
N GLU A 39 -7.64 -16.20 -3.11
CA GLU A 39 -7.97 -15.71 -4.45
C GLU A 39 -9.47 -15.44 -4.52
N GLY A 40 -9.88 -14.36 -5.19
CA GLY A 40 -11.29 -14.02 -5.35
C GLY A 40 -11.54 -12.54 -5.62
N ASP A 41 -12.68 -12.25 -6.24
CA ASP A 41 -13.08 -10.90 -6.66
C ASP A 41 -13.34 -9.95 -5.46
N ASN A 42 -13.53 -10.50 -4.26
CA ASN A 42 -13.79 -9.78 -3.02
C ASN A 42 -12.56 -9.71 -2.09
N VAL A 43 -11.37 -10.12 -2.56
CA VAL A 43 -10.17 -10.19 -1.72
C VAL A 43 -9.42 -8.84 -1.72
N VAL A 44 -9.22 -8.28 -0.53
CA VAL A 44 -8.36 -7.12 -0.28
C VAL A 44 -7.02 -7.61 0.27
N LEU A 45 -5.92 -7.18 -0.34
CA LEU A 45 -4.59 -7.55 0.11
C LEU A 45 -3.99 -6.46 0.99
N LEU A 46 -3.80 -6.74 2.27
CA LEU A 46 -3.02 -5.90 3.17
C LEU A 46 -1.53 -6.22 3.00
N GLU A 47 -0.80 -5.31 2.37
CA GLU A 47 0.65 -5.37 2.29
C GLU A 47 1.29 -4.55 3.40
N TYR A 48 2.26 -5.09 4.15
CA TYR A 48 2.93 -4.38 5.24
C TYR A 48 4.37 -4.85 5.42
N PHE A 49 5.21 -4.08 6.11
CA PHE A 49 6.48 -4.59 6.65
C PHE A 49 6.25 -5.21 8.03
N GLY A 50 6.94 -6.32 8.31
CA GLY A 50 6.82 -7.09 9.54
C GLY A 50 7.01 -6.22 10.79
N GLY A 51 6.18 -6.45 11.80
CA GLY A 51 6.17 -5.66 13.04
C GLY A 51 5.40 -4.34 12.97
N LEU A 52 4.89 -3.93 11.79
CA LEU A 52 4.04 -2.73 11.69
C LEU A 52 2.60 -2.95 12.17
N ILE A 53 2.14 -4.19 12.15
CA ILE A 53 0.78 -4.58 12.54
C ILE A 53 0.79 -5.92 13.28
N THR A 54 -0.07 -6.07 14.27
CA THR A 54 -0.21 -7.28 15.09
C THR A 54 -1.30 -8.21 14.56
N GLU A 55 -1.28 -9.48 14.97
CA GLU A 55 -2.30 -10.45 14.53
C GLU A 55 -3.72 -10.03 14.95
N SER A 56 -3.91 -9.55 16.18
CA SER A 56 -5.20 -9.05 16.66
C SER A 56 -5.70 -7.84 15.87
N GLU A 57 -4.80 -6.95 15.46
CA GLU A 57 -5.16 -5.82 14.58
C GLU A 57 -5.60 -6.31 13.20
N THR A 58 -4.92 -7.33 12.66
CA THR A 58 -5.32 -7.90 11.37
C THR A 58 -6.66 -8.63 11.42
N LEU A 59 -6.98 -9.32 12.52
CA LEU A 59 -8.29 -9.95 12.72
C LEU A 59 -9.41 -8.91 12.78
N TYR A 60 -9.16 -7.79 13.45
CA TYR A 60 -10.14 -6.69 13.50
C TYR A 60 -10.35 -6.03 12.12
N ILE A 61 -9.28 -5.88 11.33
CA ILE A 61 -9.41 -5.41 9.93
C ILE A 61 -10.26 -6.38 9.11
N GLU A 62 -10.06 -7.69 9.28
CA GLU A 62 -10.86 -8.72 8.61
C GLU A 62 -12.34 -8.61 8.99
N GLU A 63 -12.66 -8.41 10.27
CA GLU A 63 -14.02 -8.16 10.75
C GLU A 63 -14.65 -6.92 10.09
N LEU A 64 -13.91 -5.81 10.03
CA LEU A 64 -14.39 -4.59 9.38
C LEU A 64 -14.65 -4.78 7.88
N LEU A 65 -13.78 -5.52 7.19
CA LEU A 65 -13.93 -5.85 5.76
C LEU A 65 -15.11 -6.78 5.50
N ASN A 66 -15.37 -7.74 6.39
CA ASN A 66 -16.49 -8.67 6.28
C ASN A 66 -17.85 -7.97 6.26
N ASN A 67 -17.99 -6.78 6.86
CA ASN A 67 -19.22 -5.98 6.78
C ASN A 67 -19.57 -5.57 5.33
N GLY A 68 -18.58 -5.51 4.45
CA GLY A 68 -18.73 -5.26 3.02
C GLY A 68 -18.69 -6.53 2.16
N ASN A 69 -18.76 -7.73 2.77
CA ASN A 69 -18.50 -9.02 2.13
C ASN A 69 -17.10 -9.12 1.47
N LEU A 70 -16.13 -8.38 2.00
CA LEU A 70 -14.73 -8.43 1.55
C LEU A 70 -13.93 -9.37 2.44
N GLU A 71 -12.96 -10.06 1.84
CA GLU A 71 -12.05 -10.94 2.54
C GLU A 71 -10.66 -10.32 2.67
N LEU A 72 -10.04 -10.46 3.83
CA LEU A 72 -8.67 -10.01 4.04
C LEU A 72 -7.68 -11.09 3.62
N ASN A 73 -6.66 -10.68 2.88
CA ASN A 73 -5.42 -11.42 2.67
C ASN A 73 -4.23 -10.59 3.18
N LYS A 74 -3.19 -11.26 3.68
CA LYS A 74 -2.05 -10.63 4.37
C LYS A 74 -0.75 -10.90 3.64
N PHE A 75 0.07 -9.86 3.48
CA PHE A 75 1.38 -10.01 2.85
C PHE A 75 2.47 -9.20 3.54
N ASP A 76 3.40 -9.93 4.15
CA ASP A 76 4.60 -9.33 4.72
C ASP A 76 5.65 -9.12 3.61
N LYS A 77 5.95 -7.83 3.37
CA LYS A 77 6.93 -7.34 2.39
C LYS A 77 8.37 -7.37 2.92
N SER A 78 8.60 -7.81 4.17
CA SER A 78 9.92 -7.85 4.79
C SER A 78 10.93 -8.62 3.95
N GLY A 79 12.09 -7.99 3.75
CA GLY A 79 13.19 -8.57 2.99
C GLY A 79 12.96 -8.65 1.47
N ILE A 80 11.92 -8.00 0.93
CA ILE A 80 11.87 -7.64 -0.49
C ILE A 80 12.61 -6.30 -0.64
N PRO A 81 13.62 -6.20 -1.53
CA PRO A 81 14.27 -4.93 -1.78
C PRO A 81 13.28 -3.97 -2.45
N TYR A 82 13.05 -2.84 -1.81
CA TYR A 82 12.34 -1.71 -2.40
C TYR A 82 13.36 -0.60 -2.70
N ALA A 83 13.25 0.01 -3.88
CA ALA A 83 14.00 1.22 -4.19
C ALA A 83 13.61 2.27 -3.14
N SER A 84 14.53 2.59 -2.23
CA SER A 84 14.24 3.42 -1.05
C SER A 84 14.11 4.88 -1.45
N ILE A 85 12.91 5.27 -1.93
CA ILE A 85 12.42 6.63 -1.76
C ILE A 85 11.27 6.53 -0.76
N GLN A 86 11.65 6.53 0.52
CA GLN A 86 10.74 6.27 1.64
C GLN A 86 9.49 7.16 1.60
N ASP A 87 9.65 8.42 1.17
CA ASP A 87 8.58 9.41 1.04
C ASP A 87 7.55 9.09 -0.06
N PHE A 88 7.90 8.26 -1.04
CA PHE A 88 7.00 7.85 -2.14
C PHE A 88 6.76 6.33 -2.13
N THR A 89 6.95 5.70 -0.98
CA THR A 89 6.66 4.27 -0.79
C THR A 89 5.66 4.11 0.34
N LEU A 90 4.59 3.35 0.08
CA LEU A 90 3.65 2.93 1.12
C LEU A 90 4.27 1.75 1.90
N GLN A 91 4.68 2.00 3.14
CA GLN A 91 5.16 0.94 4.03
C GLN A 91 4.04 -0.04 4.36
N MET A 92 2.80 0.44 4.43
CA MET A 92 1.61 -0.38 4.54
C MET A 92 0.54 0.07 3.55
N SER A 93 -0.22 -0.86 2.98
CA SER A 93 -1.29 -0.51 2.05
C SER A 93 -2.37 -1.57 1.94
N LEU A 94 -3.60 -1.12 1.69
CA LEU A 94 -4.67 -1.96 1.16
C LEU A 94 -4.58 -1.97 -0.37
N TYR A 95 -4.22 -3.09 -0.95
CA TYR A 95 -4.23 -3.31 -2.39
C TYR A 95 -5.61 -3.81 -2.82
N LEU A 96 -6.26 -3.01 -3.67
CA LEU A 96 -7.59 -3.26 -4.21
C LEU A 96 -7.47 -3.88 -5.59
N GLN A 97 -8.13 -5.02 -5.79
CA GLN A 97 -8.18 -5.70 -7.08
C GLN A 97 -9.23 -5.07 -8.01
N ASP A 98 -9.09 -5.32 -9.32
CA ASP A 98 -9.93 -4.74 -10.35
C ASP A 98 -11.45 -4.89 -10.11
N PRO A 99 -11.97 -6.04 -9.64
CA PRO A 99 -13.41 -6.18 -9.39
C PRO A 99 -13.91 -5.22 -8.30
N ILE A 100 -13.13 -5.03 -7.23
CA ILE A 100 -13.42 -4.07 -6.15
C ILE A 100 -13.40 -2.65 -6.73
N ILE A 101 -12.40 -2.32 -7.54
CA ILE A 101 -12.29 -1.02 -8.20
C ILE A 101 -13.50 -0.77 -9.11
N GLN A 102 -13.91 -1.73 -9.94
CA GLN A 102 -15.11 -1.58 -10.77
C GLN A 102 -16.36 -1.37 -9.91
N ASN A 103 -16.50 -2.09 -8.79
CA ASN A 103 -17.62 -1.89 -7.88
C ASN A 103 -17.65 -0.46 -7.32
N LEU A 104 -16.49 0.07 -6.90
CA LEU A 104 -16.37 1.44 -6.40
C LEU A 104 -16.71 2.50 -7.46
N VAL A 105 -16.29 2.28 -8.71
CA VAL A 105 -16.61 3.16 -9.84
C VAL A 105 -18.12 3.14 -10.15
N LEU A 106 -18.75 1.97 -10.11
CA LEU A 106 -20.17 1.81 -10.42
C LEU A 106 -21.11 2.21 -9.28
N SER A 107 -20.66 2.12 -8.02
CA SER A 107 -21.50 2.19 -6.83
C SER A 107 -21.33 3.47 -6.00
N VAL A 108 -20.72 4.52 -6.56
CA VAL A 108 -20.52 5.88 -6.03
C VAL A 108 -20.62 5.99 -4.50
N SER A 109 -19.47 5.93 -3.82
CA SER A 109 -19.19 6.40 -2.44
C SER A 109 -20.13 6.02 -1.28
N GLY A 110 -21.14 5.16 -1.45
CA GLY A 110 -22.12 4.80 -0.42
C GLY A 110 -22.46 3.31 -0.30
N GLY A 111 -21.76 2.45 -1.04
CA GLY A 111 -21.93 1.00 -0.95
C GLY A 111 -21.27 0.39 0.30
N ALA A 112 -21.78 -0.74 0.78
CA ALA A 112 -21.24 -1.46 1.95
C ALA A 112 -19.75 -1.81 1.79
N ILE A 113 -19.31 -2.13 0.58
CA ILE A 113 -17.89 -2.36 0.24
C ILE A 113 -17.04 -1.12 0.56
N TRP A 114 -17.49 0.06 0.15
CA TRP A 114 -16.73 1.29 0.34
C TRP A 114 -16.70 1.70 1.81
N GLU A 115 -17.82 1.58 2.52
CA GLU A 115 -17.88 1.85 3.96
C GLU A 115 -16.97 0.89 4.75
N ALA A 116 -16.93 -0.40 4.40
CA ALA A 116 -15.98 -1.35 4.97
C ALA A 116 -14.52 -0.92 4.74
N LEU A 117 -14.17 -0.53 3.51
CA LEU A 117 -12.83 -0.02 3.18
C LEU A 117 -12.48 1.26 3.95
N LYS A 118 -13.42 2.20 4.09
CA LYS A 118 -13.23 3.42 4.89
C LYS A 118 -12.93 3.08 6.34
N LEU A 119 -13.78 2.28 6.98
CA LEU A 119 -13.65 1.91 8.39
C LEU A 119 -12.31 1.20 8.64
N SER A 120 -11.96 0.23 7.80
CA SER A 120 -10.66 -0.46 7.89
C SER A 120 -9.50 0.53 7.73
N SER A 121 -9.60 1.48 6.80
CA SER A 121 -8.55 2.47 6.57
C SER A 121 -8.39 3.45 7.73
N VAL A 122 -9.49 3.91 8.32
CA VAL A 122 -9.48 4.77 9.51
C VAL A 122 -8.84 4.02 10.69
N PHE A 123 -9.21 2.75 10.90
CA PHE A 123 -8.61 1.93 11.94
C PHE A 123 -7.10 1.75 11.73
N ILE A 124 -6.68 1.35 10.53
CA ILE A 124 -5.27 1.14 10.19
C ILE A 124 -4.48 2.42 10.39
N TRP A 125 -4.94 3.54 9.81
CA TRP A 125 -4.29 4.83 9.91
C TRP A 125 -4.11 5.27 11.36
N ASN A 126 -5.16 5.17 12.19
CA ASN A 126 -5.05 5.49 13.63
C ASN A 126 -4.07 4.58 14.36
N THR A 127 -4.00 3.32 13.97
CA THR A 127 -3.13 2.31 14.58
C THR A 127 -1.65 2.57 14.28
N VAL A 128 -1.32 3.06 13.08
CA VAL A 128 0.07 3.15 12.62
C VAL A 128 0.64 4.57 12.50
N LYS A 129 -0.18 5.61 12.45
CA LYS A 129 0.30 7.00 12.27
C LYS A 129 1.31 7.44 13.35
N GLU A 130 1.18 6.90 14.57
CA GLU A 130 2.06 7.21 15.70
C GLU A 130 3.23 6.22 15.83
N ARG A 131 3.18 5.12 15.07
CA ARG A 131 4.26 4.14 15.03
C ARG A 131 5.39 4.70 14.17
N HIS A 132 6.61 4.42 14.62
CA HIS A 132 7.81 4.85 13.93
C HIS A 132 8.56 3.63 13.41
N TRP A 133 9.03 3.71 12.17
CA TRP A 133 9.96 2.73 11.64
C TRP A 133 11.39 3.17 11.93
N ASN A 134 12.11 2.39 12.75
CA ASN A 134 13.52 2.66 13.01
C ASN A 134 14.36 2.16 11.83
N SER A 135 14.83 3.09 11.00
CA SER A 135 15.98 2.83 10.14
C SER A 135 17.20 2.57 11.03
N LYS A 136 17.75 1.35 10.99
CA LYS A 136 18.96 0.98 11.76
C LYS A 136 20.17 1.88 11.47
N GLU A 137 20.16 2.60 10.34
CA GLU A 137 21.31 3.39 9.89
C GLU A 137 21.32 4.84 10.34
N LYS A 138 20.18 5.44 10.77
CA LYS A 138 20.12 6.90 10.94
C LYS A 138 19.49 7.44 12.23
N GLN A 139 18.92 6.62 13.10
CA GLN A 139 18.14 7.10 14.26
C GLN A 139 17.05 8.15 13.90
N GLU A 140 16.66 8.21 12.62
CA GLU A 140 15.59 9.09 12.16
C GLU A 140 14.25 8.35 12.37
N LYS A 141 13.36 9.00 13.12
CA LYS A 141 11.98 8.56 13.32
C LYS A 141 11.20 8.88 12.05
N HIS A 142 10.95 7.88 11.22
CA HIS A 142 10.09 8.04 10.04
C HIS A 142 8.65 7.65 10.38
N THR A 143 7.71 8.53 10.02
CA THR A 143 6.28 8.21 9.99
C THR A 143 6.02 7.14 8.95
N ILE A 144 5.15 6.19 9.29
CA ILE A 144 4.72 5.13 8.38
C ILE A 144 3.73 5.73 7.37
N ASN A 145 4.04 5.61 6.08
CA ASN A 145 3.08 5.90 5.03
C ASN A 145 2.12 4.72 4.89
N PHE A 146 0.84 5.02 5.07
CA PHE A 146 -0.27 4.10 4.85
C PHE A 146 -1.15 4.61 3.71
N GLY A 147 -1.78 3.72 2.96
CA GLY A 147 -2.91 4.08 2.12
C GLY A 147 -3.37 2.97 1.20
N PHE A 148 -3.78 3.33 -0.02
CA PHE A 148 -4.33 2.37 -0.97
C PHE A 148 -3.41 2.15 -2.15
N LYS A 149 -3.48 0.95 -2.72
CA LYS A 149 -2.89 0.65 -4.02
C LYS A 149 -3.93 0.02 -4.91
N TYR A 150 -3.87 0.34 -6.20
CA TYR A 150 -4.70 -0.33 -7.20
C TYR A 150 -4.06 -0.20 -8.58
N SER A 151 -4.56 -1.00 -9.52
CA SER A 151 -4.22 -0.86 -10.93
C SER A 151 -5.40 -0.26 -11.68
N THR A 152 -5.14 0.61 -12.65
CA THR A 152 -6.17 1.10 -13.57
C THR A 152 -6.45 0.06 -14.66
N LYS A 153 -7.54 0.25 -15.41
CA LYS A 153 -7.87 -0.58 -16.59
C LYS A 153 -6.74 -0.69 -17.63
N ASN A 154 -5.84 0.30 -17.69
CA ASN A 154 -4.71 0.32 -18.63
C ASN A 154 -3.42 -0.26 -18.03
N GLY A 155 -3.47 -0.75 -16.80
CA GLY A 155 -2.33 -1.35 -16.09
C GLY A 155 -1.43 -0.36 -15.35
N ASP A 156 -1.82 0.93 -15.27
CA ASP A 156 -1.09 1.89 -14.45
C ASP A 156 -1.26 1.55 -12.97
N LYS A 157 -0.17 1.61 -12.21
CA LYS A 157 -0.20 1.39 -10.76
C LYS A 157 -0.33 2.73 -10.05
N ILE A 158 -1.32 2.83 -9.17
CA ILE A 158 -1.60 4.03 -8.40
C ILE A 158 -1.45 3.72 -6.91
N ASP A 159 -0.57 4.49 -6.26
CA ASP A 159 -0.35 4.51 -4.83
C ASP A 159 -0.97 5.79 -4.26
N ILE A 160 -1.90 5.64 -3.33
CA ILE A 160 -2.57 6.74 -2.63
C ILE A 160 -2.01 6.79 -1.22
N ASN A 161 -1.43 7.91 -0.83
CA ASN A 161 -0.89 8.11 0.50
C ASN A 161 -1.88 8.85 1.40
N LEU A 162 -2.37 8.15 2.43
CA LEU A 162 -3.08 8.74 3.55
C LEU A 162 -2.02 9.18 4.57
N ASN A 163 -1.56 10.42 4.40
CA ASN A 163 -0.49 11.00 5.20
C ASN A 163 -0.81 10.91 6.71
N GLY A 164 0.21 10.60 7.53
CA GLY A 164 0.08 10.53 8.99
C GLY A 164 -0.16 11.88 9.67
N ASP A 165 0.03 13.00 8.95
CA ASP A 165 -0.18 14.36 9.45
C ASP A 165 -1.63 14.88 9.31
N LEU A 166 -2.52 14.10 8.68
CA LEU A 166 -3.93 14.46 8.53
C LEU A 166 -4.62 14.47 9.92
N SER A 167 -5.56 15.39 10.13
CA SER A 167 -6.52 15.25 11.24
C SER A 167 -7.55 14.15 10.93
N PRO A 168 -8.25 13.59 11.93
CA PRO A 168 -9.34 12.63 11.68
C PRO A 168 -10.40 13.16 10.70
N GLU A 169 -10.75 14.45 10.78
CA GLU A 169 -11.70 15.09 9.87
C GLU A 169 -11.14 15.19 8.45
N GLN A 170 -9.84 15.50 8.30
CA GLN A 170 -9.17 15.56 7.00
C GLN A 170 -9.04 14.17 6.37
N LEU A 171 -8.76 13.15 7.17
CA LEU A 171 -8.74 11.76 6.73
C LEU A 171 -10.10 11.35 6.16
N ASN A 172 -11.19 11.62 6.90
CA ASN A 172 -12.54 11.30 6.44
C ASN A 172 -12.86 12.00 5.11
N LYS A 173 -12.53 13.30 4.99
CA LYS A 173 -12.68 14.02 3.72
C LYS A 173 -11.86 13.41 2.59
N ALA A 174 -10.61 13.04 2.86
CA ALA A 174 -9.74 12.40 1.86
C ALA A 174 -10.33 11.09 1.36
N LEU A 175 -10.89 10.29 2.27
CA LEU A 175 -11.60 9.06 1.95
C LEU A 175 -12.87 9.37 1.15
N ASP A 176 -13.72 10.30 1.58
CA ASP A 176 -14.98 10.61 0.89
C ASP A 176 -14.79 11.02 -0.58
N VAL A 177 -13.69 11.71 -0.92
CA VAL A 177 -13.38 12.10 -2.31
C VAL A 177 -12.52 11.08 -3.06
N LEU A 178 -12.04 10.02 -2.40
CA LEU A 178 -11.19 9.02 -3.04
C LEU A 178 -11.87 8.25 -4.18
N PRO A 179 -13.15 7.84 -4.08
CA PRO A 179 -13.84 7.18 -5.20
C PRO A 179 -13.85 8.02 -6.48
N THR A 180 -13.89 9.36 -6.36
CA THR A 180 -13.79 10.26 -7.51
C THR A 180 -12.43 10.12 -8.20
N LEU A 181 -11.32 10.14 -7.44
CA LEU A 181 -9.98 9.91 -8.00
C LEU A 181 -9.90 8.54 -8.70
N ILE A 182 -10.40 7.48 -8.06
CA ILE A 182 -10.39 6.12 -8.63
C ILE A 182 -11.18 6.09 -9.94
N SER A 183 -12.33 6.75 -10.00
CA SER A 183 -13.14 6.84 -11.22
C SER A 183 -12.41 7.62 -12.32
N GLU A 184 -11.86 8.79 -12.00
CA GLU A 184 -11.09 9.61 -12.94
C GLU A 184 -9.90 8.85 -13.52
N SER A 185 -9.09 8.22 -12.67
CA SER A 185 -7.90 7.47 -13.09
C SER A 185 -8.22 6.24 -13.95
N ASN A 186 -9.39 5.62 -13.75
CA ASN A 186 -9.83 4.48 -14.56
C ASN A 186 -10.42 4.87 -15.92
N ASN A 187 -10.70 6.16 -16.13
CA ASN A 187 -11.27 6.67 -17.38
C ASN A 187 -10.24 7.38 -18.28
N VAL A 188 -8.98 7.52 -17.83
CA VAL A 188 -7.91 8.09 -18.66
C VAL A 188 -7.41 7.05 -19.66
N ASN A 189 -7.36 7.40 -20.95
CA ASN A 189 -6.89 6.50 -22.04
C ASN A 189 -5.37 6.54 -22.28
N HIS A 190 -4.62 7.18 -21.39
CA HIS A 190 -3.17 7.38 -21.51
C HIS A 190 -2.51 7.14 -20.16
N PRO A 191 -1.22 6.73 -20.15
CA PRO A 191 -0.48 6.51 -18.92
C PRO A 191 -0.52 7.75 -18.03
N MET A 192 -0.87 7.57 -16.75
CA MET A 192 -0.78 8.67 -15.79
C MET A 192 0.68 9.03 -15.53
N ASN A 193 1.00 10.33 -15.61
CA ASN A 193 2.35 10.85 -15.30
C ASN A 193 2.72 10.67 -13.81
N SER A 194 1.72 10.54 -12.93
CA SER A 194 1.91 10.35 -11.49
C SER A 194 1.28 9.04 -11.03
N GLY A 195 2.12 8.11 -10.59
CA GLY A 195 1.68 6.87 -9.91
C GLY A 195 1.50 7.04 -8.40
N PHE A 196 1.77 8.21 -7.83
CA PHE A 196 1.69 8.46 -6.39
C PHE A 196 0.86 9.72 -6.10
N TYR A 197 -0.10 9.63 -5.19
CA TYR A 197 -1.02 10.72 -4.85
C TYR A 197 -1.01 11.00 -3.35
N TYR A 198 -1.14 12.27 -2.97
CA TYR A 198 -1.38 12.70 -1.59
C TYR A 198 -2.59 13.63 -1.53
N PHE A 199 -3.17 13.74 -0.34
CA PHE A 199 -4.32 14.62 -0.12
C PHE A 199 -3.86 16.03 0.26
N ASP A 200 -4.20 17.03 -0.55
CA ASP A 200 -4.00 18.45 -0.24
C ASP A 200 -5.14 18.92 0.65
N LYS A 201 -4.82 19.18 1.92
CA LYS A 201 -5.78 19.58 2.96
C LYS A 201 -6.38 20.98 2.76
N ASP A 202 -5.67 21.87 2.06
CA ASP A 202 -6.12 23.24 1.83
C ASP A 202 -7.12 23.27 0.67
N GLN A 203 -6.89 22.44 -0.34
CA GLN A 203 -7.72 22.32 -1.54
C GLN A 203 -8.77 21.21 -1.46
N ASN A 204 -8.70 20.36 -0.42
CA ASN A 204 -9.53 19.16 -0.23
C ASN A 204 -9.56 18.25 -1.48
N LYS A 205 -8.41 18.01 -2.10
CA LYS A 205 -8.31 17.21 -3.32
C LYS A 205 -7.05 16.36 -3.37
N TRP A 206 -7.10 15.30 -4.14
CA TRP A 206 -5.94 14.45 -4.42
C TRP A 206 -5.00 15.11 -5.43
N ILE A 207 -3.72 15.15 -5.12
CA ILE A 207 -2.67 15.72 -5.96
C ILE A 207 -1.69 14.61 -6.35
N GLY A 208 -1.49 14.43 -7.66
CA GLY A 208 -0.49 13.52 -8.19
C GLY A 208 0.92 14.11 -8.10
N ILE A 209 1.90 13.28 -7.74
CA ILE A 209 3.33 13.60 -7.73
C ILE A 209 4.03 12.84 -8.86
N ASP A 210 4.74 13.57 -9.72
CA ASP A 210 5.79 12.97 -10.53
C ASP A 210 7.00 12.68 -9.63
N VAL A 211 7.12 11.42 -9.24
CA VAL A 211 8.17 10.94 -8.33
C VAL A 211 9.57 11.21 -8.89
N ILE A 212 9.76 11.10 -10.20
CA ILE A 212 11.07 11.30 -10.85
C ILE A 212 11.46 12.78 -10.82
N GLU A 213 10.53 13.67 -11.14
CA GLU A 213 10.78 15.11 -11.02
C GLU A 213 11.07 15.53 -9.58
N GLU A 214 10.34 14.98 -8.61
CA GLU A 214 10.52 15.35 -7.21
C GLU A 214 11.87 14.88 -6.66
N ILE A 215 12.32 13.69 -7.05
CA ILE A 215 13.69 13.21 -6.76
C ILE A 215 14.73 14.15 -7.36
N LYS A 216 14.57 14.56 -8.63
CA LYS A 216 15.49 15.50 -9.30
C LYS A 216 15.57 16.82 -8.54
N LYS A 217 14.43 17.42 -8.18
CA LYS A 217 14.36 18.69 -7.42
C LYS A 217 15.15 18.60 -6.11
N ARG A 218 15.00 17.50 -5.36
CA ARG A 218 15.70 17.28 -4.09
C ARG A 218 17.20 17.05 -4.29
N HIS A 219 17.61 16.36 -5.34
CA HIS A 219 19.02 16.17 -5.68
C HIS A 219 19.71 17.51 -5.99
N TYR A 220 19.05 18.41 -6.73
CA TYR A 220 19.59 19.73 -7.05
C TYR A 220 19.62 20.68 -5.85
N LYS A 221 18.63 20.61 -4.94
CA LYS A 221 18.62 21.43 -3.70
C LYS A 221 19.77 21.07 -2.74
N LYS A 222 20.20 19.81 -2.68
CA LYS A 222 21.33 19.37 -1.83
C LYS A 222 22.71 19.80 -2.35
N LYS A 223 22.81 20.28 -3.59
CA LYS A 223 24.08 20.74 -4.20
C LYS A 223 24.29 22.26 -4.10
N LYS A 224 23.32 23.00 -3.57
CA LYS A 224 23.45 24.42 -3.21
C LYS A 224 23.71 24.55 -1.72
#